data_AF-A0A1F2SZS0-F1
#
_entry.id   AF-A0A1F2SZS0-F1
#
_cell.length_a   1.000
_cell.length_b   1.000
_cell.length_c   1.000
_cell.angle_alpha   90.00
_cell.angle_beta   90.00
_cell.angle_gamma   90.00
#
_symmetry.space_group_name_H-M   'P 1'
#
loop_
_entity.id
_entity.type
_entity.pdbx_description
1 polymer ?
#
loop_
_entity_poly.entity_id
_entity_poly.type
_entity_poly.pdbx_seq_one_letter_code
_entity_poly.pdbx_strand_id
1 'polypeptide(L)'
;MGREGLLGFLAFFLSFILLVFRPQALWAQAAPETSSESELVQQSEAPGVSDKERERRQESLERELAGAFRRWLNEDVTYIITDEERNVFKSLQNDEEREQFIEQFWLRRAPDPESMDNEYKEEHYRRIAYANQHFASGIPGWKADRGRIYIMYGPPDEIEAHPSGGHYERPIEEGGGSTSTFPFEVWRYRYIEGVAQNVELEFVDPTLTGEYRLTIDPSEKDALLNVPGAGLSMMEEMGLSSKVDRFTRTDGTRMPKRMIDSSPGAGYATSTRYGGQFDRLALLANIHRPPVVKFKDLEELVVTNIRFNTLPFQVRADYIKVTEDTILSALTVGLLNKDLAFQNSDGVHRAAVNIFGRITTLTRRVVQTFEDTISLDIPESLLQESLKKPSVYWKSIPLRPGLYRLSLALKDIHSGNVGTLEFRMEVPRFEEDQLATSSLIVADLIEKVPTRRIGLGQFVIGDTKVRPAVEESFARDQKLGIYMQVYNLKPTPNGNKPAGKIHYALLKGNQPVLEFEENTETIPDASPSQVVVEKMMPLASLEPGRYTLKITVTDLVTQKSVSPSTEFVVR
;
A
#
# COMPACT_ATOMS: atom_id res chain seq x y z
N MET A 1 22.27 -54.05 -30.01
CA MET A 1 22.51 -54.97 -31.15
C MET A 1 21.51 -54.58 -32.23
N GLY A 2 21.83 -54.27 -33.49
CA GLY A 2 23.07 -54.12 -34.28
C GLY A 2 22.60 -53.89 -35.73
N ARG A 3 23.02 -52.84 -36.45
CA ARG A 3 24.10 -52.83 -37.48
C ARG A 3 24.07 -54.06 -38.41
N GLU A 4 24.14 -54.01 -39.73
CA GLU A 4 24.29 -53.00 -40.83
C GLU A 4 23.83 -53.72 -42.13
N GLY A 5 23.73 -53.22 -43.36
CA GLY A 5 24.12 -51.99 -44.10
C GLY A 5 23.32 -52.00 -45.43
N LEU A 6 23.26 -50.99 -46.30
CA LEU A 6 24.24 -50.02 -46.84
C LEU A 6 25.12 -50.57 -47.97
N LEU A 7 24.80 -50.14 -49.21
CA LEU A 7 25.60 -49.99 -50.46
C LEU A 7 24.56 -49.80 -51.59
N GLY A 8 24.46 -48.70 -52.33
CA GLY A 8 25.44 -48.15 -53.29
C GLY A 8 24.87 -48.36 -54.72
N PHE A 9 25.03 -47.51 -55.74
CA PHE A 9 25.90 -46.33 -55.92
C PHE A 9 25.46 -45.56 -57.22
N LEU A 10 25.97 -44.34 -57.43
CA LEU A 10 25.85 -43.45 -58.62
C LEU A 10 24.46 -42.84 -58.95
N ALA A 11 24.33 -41.64 -59.53
CA ALA A 11 25.12 -40.39 -59.56
C ALA A 11 24.48 -39.42 -60.57
N PHE A 12 24.42 -38.13 -60.18
CA PHE A 12 24.37 -36.93 -61.06
C PHE A 12 23.05 -36.66 -61.83
N PHE A 13 22.60 -35.41 -62.06
CA PHE A 13 23.10 -34.10 -61.62
C PHE A 13 22.00 -33.02 -61.46
N LEU A 14 22.43 -31.77 -61.27
CA LEU A 14 21.73 -30.47 -61.13
C LEU A 14 20.40 -30.30 -61.91
N SER A 15 19.32 -29.73 -61.35
CA SER A 15 19.11 -28.45 -60.62
C SER A 15 18.63 -27.30 -61.51
N PHE A 16 17.30 -27.13 -61.58
CA PHE A 16 16.65 -25.84 -61.84
C PHE A 16 15.23 -25.89 -61.26
N ILE A 17 15.03 -25.35 -60.05
CA ILE A 17 13.69 -25.22 -59.43
C ILE A 17 13.32 -23.73 -59.40
N LEU A 18 12.47 -23.34 -60.34
CA LEU A 18 11.73 -22.07 -60.30
C LEU A 18 10.45 -22.29 -59.47
N LEU A 19 10.55 -22.15 -58.15
CA LEU A 19 9.39 -22.26 -57.27
C LEU A 19 8.72 -20.90 -57.11
N VAL A 20 7.54 -20.75 -57.71
CA VAL A 20 6.69 -19.57 -57.55
C VAL A 20 6.16 -19.53 -56.11
N PHE A 21 6.88 -18.82 -55.24
CA PHE A 21 6.39 -18.49 -53.90
C PHE A 21 5.21 -17.52 -54.01
N ARG A 22 3.98 -18.04 -53.91
CA ARG A 22 2.84 -17.24 -53.48
C ARG A 22 2.92 -17.08 -51.95
N PRO A 23 2.84 -15.86 -51.40
CA PRO A 23 2.78 -15.71 -49.95
C PRO A 23 1.48 -16.32 -49.43
N GLN A 24 1.59 -17.27 -48.49
CA GLN A 24 0.44 -17.67 -47.69
C GLN A 24 0.08 -16.49 -46.78
N ALA A 25 -1.15 -15.98 -46.92
CA ALA A 25 -1.69 -15.04 -45.96
C ALA A 25 -1.84 -15.78 -44.61
N LEU A 26 -0.98 -15.49 -43.64
CA LEU A 26 -1.29 -15.79 -42.25
C LEU A 26 -2.58 -15.06 -41.91
N TRP A 27 -3.59 -15.82 -41.47
CA TRP A 27 -4.78 -15.23 -40.89
C TRP A 27 -4.37 -14.65 -39.54
N ALA A 28 -4.23 -13.32 -39.50
CA ALA A 28 -4.03 -12.60 -38.26
C ALA A 28 -5.19 -12.93 -37.32
N GLN A 29 -4.87 -13.41 -36.11
CA GLN A 29 -5.82 -13.37 -35.02
C GLN A 29 -6.18 -11.91 -34.82
N ALA A 30 -7.46 -11.57 -34.98
CA ALA A 30 -7.97 -10.27 -34.62
C ALA A 30 -7.70 -10.08 -33.12
N ALA A 31 -6.79 -9.16 -32.78
CA ALA A 31 -6.73 -8.61 -31.44
C ALA A 31 -8.12 -8.04 -31.10
N PRO A 32 -8.60 -8.15 -29.86
CA PRO A 32 -9.79 -7.43 -29.46
C PRO A 32 -9.53 -5.94 -29.70
N GLU A 33 -10.43 -5.30 -30.44
CA GLU A 33 -10.36 -3.87 -30.70
C GLU A 33 -10.33 -3.14 -29.35
N THR A 34 -9.25 -2.40 -29.10
CA THR A 34 -9.16 -1.50 -27.95
C THR A 34 -10.14 -0.35 -28.17
N SER A 35 -11.38 -0.56 -27.74
CA SER A 35 -12.41 0.47 -27.68
C SER A 35 -11.96 1.57 -26.71
N SER A 36 -11.52 2.69 -27.29
CA SER A 36 -11.68 4.03 -26.73
C SER A 36 -11.46 4.19 -25.21
N GLU A 37 -10.19 4.12 -24.77
CA GLU A 37 -9.78 4.77 -23.50
C GLU A 37 -10.13 6.28 -23.45
N SER A 38 -10.46 6.87 -24.60
CA SER A 38 -11.00 8.24 -24.74
C SER A 38 -12.44 8.44 -24.25
N GLU A 39 -13.23 7.40 -23.95
CA GLU A 39 -14.64 7.54 -23.52
C GLU A 39 -14.86 7.44 -22.01
N LEU A 40 -13.88 6.97 -21.22
CA LEU A 40 -14.00 6.85 -19.75
C LEU A 40 -13.58 8.10 -18.97
N VAL A 41 -13.19 9.18 -19.65
CA VAL A 41 -12.82 10.47 -19.03
C VAL A 41 -13.97 11.52 -19.11
N GLN A 42 -15.09 11.20 -19.76
CA GLN A 42 -16.25 12.09 -19.87
C GLN A 42 -17.49 11.53 -19.17
N GLN A 43 -17.60 11.75 -17.85
CA GLN A 43 -18.78 12.39 -17.19
C GLN A 43 -18.73 12.28 -15.66
N SER A 44 -18.31 13.36 -15.00
CA SER A 44 -19.11 14.02 -13.94
C SER A 44 -18.60 15.42 -13.56
N GLU A 45 -18.03 16.17 -14.52
CA GLU A 45 -18.00 17.62 -14.38
C GLU A 45 -19.45 18.14 -14.35
N ALA A 46 -19.81 18.93 -13.33
CA ALA A 46 -21.12 19.55 -13.26
C ALA A 46 -21.28 20.58 -14.41
N PRO A 47 -22.27 20.41 -15.32
CA PRO A 47 -22.40 21.29 -16.47
C PRO A 47 -22.94 22.66 -16.05
N GLY A 48 -22.29 23.74 -16.51
CA GLY A 48 -22.87 25.09 -16.53
C GLY A 48 -22.12 26.21 -15.77
N VAL A 49 -20.99 25.94 -15.11
CA VAL A 49 -20.20 27.02 -14.46
C VAL A 49 -19.31 27.70 -15.50
N SER A 50 -19.54 29.00 -15.76
CA SER A 50 -18.73 29.77 -16.71
C SER A 50 -17.29 29.98 -16.21
N ASP A 51 -16.31 30.16 -17.10
CA ASP A 51 -14.90 30.37 -16.70
C ASP A 51 -14.74 31.58 -15.77
N LYS A 52 -15.51 32.64 -16.01
CA LYS A 52 -15.56 33.85 -15.19
C LYS A 52 -16.14 33.63 -13.79
N GLU A 53 -16.92 32.57 -13.63
CA GLU A 53 -17.50 32.14 -12.36
C GLU A 53 -16.57 31.14 -11.64
N ARG A 54 -15.82 30.31 -12.40
CA ARG A 54 -14.66 29.54 -11.89
C ARG A 54 -13.60 30.48 -11.32
N GLU A 55 -13.20 31.52 -12.05
CA GLU A 55 -12.27 32.56 -11.58
C GLU A 55 -12.76 33.22 -10.29
N ARG A 56 -14.02 33.69 -10.24
CA ARG A 56 -14.60 34.31 -9.03
C ARG A 56 -14.62 33.39 -7.82
N ARG A 57 -14.91 32.10 -8.03
CA ARG A 57 -14.95 31.08 -6.98
C ARG A 57 -13.54 30.76 -6.48
N GLN A 58 -12.56 30.77 -7.38
CA GLN A 58 -11.15 30.63 -7.06
C GLN A 58 -10.62 31.86 -6.31
N GLU A 59 -10.98 33.08 -6.74
CA GLU A 59 -10.67 34.33 -6.03
C GLU A 59 -11.32 34.42 -4.62
N SER A 60 -12.53 33.89 -4.43
CA SER A 60 -13.16 33.88 -3.10
C SER A 60 -12.49 32.87 -2.17
N LEU A 61 -12.23 31.64 -2.65
CA LEU A 61 -11.42 30.64 -1.93
C LEU A 61 -10.03 31.19 -1.57
N GLU A 62 -9.42 31.94 -2.48
CA GLU A 62 -8.13 32.60 -2.28
C GLU A 62 -8.13 33.76 -1.27
N ARG A 63 -9.30 34.28 -0.89
CA ARG A 63 -9.49 35.27 0.21
C ARG A 63 -9.90 34.60 1.52
N GLU A 64 -10.60 33.48 1.47
CA GLU A 64 -11.00 32.67 2.63
C GLU A 64 -9.80 31.89 3.20
N LEU A 65 -8.87 31.44 2.36
CA LEU A 65 -7.59 30.88 2.79
C LEU A 65 -6.76 31.94 3.53
N ALA A 66 -6.64 31.78 4.85
CA ALA A 66 -5.74 32.59 5.66
C ALA A 66 -4.30 32.55 5.09
N GLY A 67 -3.55 33.65 5.25
CA GLY A 67 -2.27 33.86 4.54
C GLY A 67 -1.24 32.74 4.73
N ALA A 68 -1.26 32.04 5.86
CA ALA A 68 -0.42 30.87 6.12
C ALA A 68 -0.77 29.68 5.20
N PHE A 69 -2.06 29.32 5.09
CA PHE A 69 -2.52 28.22 4.22
C PHE A 69 -2.33 28.52 2.74
N ARG A 70 -2.58 29.77 2.33
CA ARG A 70 -2.32 30.23 0.95
C ARG A 70 -0.84 30.09 0.58
N ARG A 71 0.07 30.52 1.47
CA ARG A 71 1.52 30.38 1.28
C ARG A 71 1.94 28.91 1.26
N TRP A 72 1.44 28.10 2.20
CA TRP A 72 1.76 26.68 2.26
C TRP A 72 1.42 25.97 0.94
N LEU A 73 0.20 26.16 0.42
CA LEU A 73 -0.29 25.51 -0.79
C LEU A 73 0.42 25.96 -2.09
N ASN A 74 0.81 27.22 -2.16
CA ASN A 74 1.30 27.85 -3.40
C ASN A 74 2.82 28.04 -3.44
N GLU A 75 3.50 27.97 -2.30
CA GLU A 75 4.96 28.13 -2.17
C GLU A 75 5.57 26.87 -1.55
N ASP A 76 5.19 26.52 -0.31
CA ASP A 76 5.88 25.48 0.45
C ASP A 76 5.76 24.08 -0.21
N VAL A 77 4.55 23.61 -0.53
CA VAL A 77 4.35 22.23 -1.06
C VAL A 77 4.13 22.15 -2.56
N THR A 78 4.29 23.26 -3.29
CA THR A 78 3.74 23.42 -4.64
C THR A 78 4.24 22.39 -5.68
N TYR A 79 5.44 21.84 -5.51
CA TYR A 79 6.03 20.82 -6.37
C TYR A 79 5.80 19.37 -5.90
N ILE A 80 5.41 19.17 -4.64
CA ILE A 80 5.28 17.85 -4.02
C ILE A 80 3.83 17.44 -3.71
N ILE A 81 2.89 18.38 -3.81
CA ILE A 81 1.45 18.14 -3.72
C ILE A 81 0.89 17.71 -5.09
N THR A 82 0.05 16.67 -5.11
CA THR A 82 -0.66 16.23 -6.32
C THR A 82 -1.88 17.12 -6.61
N ASP A 83 -2.45 17.01 -7.81
CA ASP A 83 -3.64 17.77 -8.18
C ASP A 83 -4.88 17.31 -7.39
N GLU A 84 -4.99 16.02 -7.07
CA GLU A 84 -6.04 15.47 -6.20
C GLU A 84 -5.91 16.02 -4.77
N GLU A 85 -4.72 15.97 -4.18
CA GLU A 85 -4.44 16.53 -2.86
C GLU A 85 -4.74 18.04 -2.80
N ARG A 86 -4.35 18.78 -3.85
CA ARG A 86 -4.58 20.22 -3.99
C ARG A 86 -6.07 20.54 -4.07
N ASN A 87 -6.86 19.71 -4.77
CA ASN A 87 -8.30 19.88 -4.88
C ASN A 87 -9.02 19.53 -3.56
N VAL A 88 -8.60 18.47 -2.86
CA VAL A 88 -9.11 18.14 -1.52
C VAL A 88 -8.84 19.29 -0.56
N PHE A 89 -7.60 19.80 -0.47
CA PHE A 89 -7.26 20.91 0.43
C PHE A 89 -8.07 22.20 0.16
N LYS A 90 -8.35 22.51 -1.11
CA LYS A 90 -9.24 23.62 -1.50
C LYS A 90 -10.71 23.40 -1.13
N SER A 91 -11.16 22.16 -0.98
CA SER A 91 -12.56 21.87 -0.62
C SER A 91 -12.86 22.02 0.88
N LEU A 92 -11.83 21.88 1.73
CA LEU A 92 -11.93 22.02 3.19
C LEU A 92 -12.45 23.41 3.57
N GLN A 93 -13.38 23.46 4.53
CA GLN A 93 -14.08 24.69 4.92
C GLN A 93 -13.47 25.31 6.18
N ASN A 94 -13.03 24.47 7.13
CA ASN A 94 -12.54 24.91 8.43
C ASN A 94 -11.00 24.92 8.49
N ASP A 95 -10.42 25.81 9.31
CA ASP A 95 -8.97 25.90 9.49
C ASP A 95 -8.40 24.68 10.23
N GLU A 96 -9.15 24.11 11.18
CA GLU A 96 -8.77 22.87 11.89
C GLU A 96 -8.64 21.68 10.93
N GLU A 97 -9.53 21.57 9.93
CA GLU A 97 -9.46 20.55 8.89
C GLU A 97 -8.22 20.74 8.00
N ARG A 98 -7.87 21.99 7.69
CA ARG A 98 -6.67 22.35 6.90
C ARG A 98 -5.38 22.05 7.68
N GLU A 99 -5.33 22.34 8.97
CA GLU A 99 -4.19 21.98 9.83
C GLU A 99 -4.00 20.47 9.93
N GLN A 100 -5.08 19.71 10.14
CA GLN A 100 -5.05 18.24 10.14
C GLN A 100 -4.60 17.69 8.78
N PHE A 101 -5.07 18.25 7.66
CA PHE A 101 -4.60 17.86 6.33
C PHE A 101 -3.10 18.10 6.17
N ILE A 102 -2.57 19.23 6.66
CA ILE A 102 -1.14 19.54 6.60
C ILE A 102 -0.32 18.56 7.45
N GLU A 103 -0.79 18.22 8.65
CA GLU A 103 -0.15 17.21 9.49
C GLU A 103 -0.07 15.85 8.77
N GLN A 104 -1.20 15.36 8.25
CA GLN A 104 -1.25 14.10 7.50
C GLN A 104 -0.47 14.15 6.17
N PHE A 105 -0.41 15.31 5.50
CA PHE A 105 0.38 15.52 4.29
C PHE A 105 1.86 15.23 4.52
N TRP A 106 2.41 15.70 5.64
CA TRP A 106 3.80 15.46 6.01
C TRP A 106 4.01 14.05 6.56
N LEU A 107 3.12 13.55 7.43
CA LEU A 107 3.25 12.22 8.05
C LEU A 107 3.36 11.09 7.00
N ARG A 108 2.54 11.10 5.93
CA ARG A 108 2.62 10.07 4.88
C ARG A 108 3.88 10.12 4.01
N ARG A 109 4.62 11.23 4.07
CA ARG A 109 5.91 11.43 3.36
C ARG A 109 7.11 11.28 4.30
N ALA A 110 6.90 11.05 5.59
CA ALA A 110 7.97 10.76 6.55
C ALA A 110 8.65 9.41 6.21
N PRO A 111 9.99 9.32 6.23
CA PRO A 111 10.69 8.04 6.05
C PRO A 111 10.44 7.09 7.23
N ASP A 112 10.37 7.67 8.44
CA ASP A 112 9.91 7.02 9.66
C ASP A 112 8.72 7.79 10.25
N PRO A 113 7.48 7.30 10.09
CA PRO A 113 6.28 7.88 10.71
C PRO A 113 6.22 7.73 12.25
N GLU A 114 7.12 6.96 12.88
CA GLU A 114 7.24 6.87 14.35
C GLU A 114 8.21 7.89 14.94
N SER A 115 9.01 8.58 14.12
CA SER A 115 9.89 9.67 14.55
C SER A 115 9.08 10.87 15.05
N MET A 116 9.54 11.49 16.14
CA MET A 116 8.97 12.77 16.62
C MET A 116 9.21 13.91 15.63
N ASP A 117 10.34 13.86 14.91
CA ASP A 117 10.76 14.86 13.94
C ASP A 117 10.63 14.28 12.52
N ASN A 118 9.96 15.01 11.63
CA ASN A 118 9.73 14.55 10.26
C ASN A 118 10.89 14.97 9.37
N GLU A 119 11.89 14.11 9.25
CA GLU A 119 13.11 14.35 8.47
C GLU A 119 12.83 14.81 7.03
N TYR A 120 11.80 14.26 6.36
CA TYR A 120 11.44 14.68 5.01
C TYR A 120 10.90 16.11 4.96
N LYS A 121 10.05 16.50 5.91
CA LYS A 121 9.54 17.87 6.05
C LYS A 121 10.70 18.83 6.31
N GLU A 122 11.58 18.52 7.24
CA GLU A 122 12.74 19.35 7.57
C GLU A 122 13.68 19.50 6.38
N GLU A 123 14.00 18.39 5.71
CA GLU A 123 14.84 18.37 4.51
C GLU A 123 14.22 19.20 3.37
N HIS A 124 12.92 19.10 3.17
CA HIS A 124 12.19 19.87 2.16
C HIS A 124 12.26 21.37 2.43
N TYR A 125 11.99 21.80 3.67
CA TYR A 125 12.14 23.21 4.06
C TYR A 125 13.60 23.69 4.01
N ARG A 126 14.57 22.85 4.34
CA ARG A 126 16.01 23.12 4.18
C ARG A 126 16.37 23.36 2.72
N ARG A 127 15.85 22.57 1.79
CA ARG A 127 16.06 22.74 0.34
C ARG A 127 15.40 24.01 -0.19
N ILE A 128 14.21 24.38 0.27
CA ILE A 128 13.57 25.66 -0.08
C ILE A 128 14.45 26.84 0.38
N ALA A 129 14.95 26.80 1.61
CA ALA A 129 15.85 27.84 2.13
C ALA A 129 17.15 27.92 1.31
N TYR A 130 17.77 26.77 1.03
CA TYR A 130 18.97 26.69 0.18
C TYR A 130 18.72 27.25 -1.22
N ALA A 131 17.64 26.84 -1.88
CA ALA A 131 17.29 27.28 -3.22
C ALA A 131 17.09 28.80 -3.28
N ASN A 132 16.37 29.37 -2.31
CA ASN A 132 16.18 30.82 -2.20
C ASN A 132 17.48 31.59 -1.94
N GLN A 133 18.46 31.00 -1.27
CA GLN A 133 19.75 31.62 -1.02
C GLN A 133 20.70 31.55 -2.24
N HIS A 134 20.67 30.45 -3.01
CA HIS A 134 21.69 30.17 -4.05
C HIS A 134 21.20 30.39 -5.49
N PHE A 135 19.89 30.34 -5.76
CA PHE A 135 19.34 30.37 -7.12
C PHE A 135 18.39 31.55 -7.40
N ALA A 136 18.27 32.50 -6.46
CA ALA A 136 17.48 33.72 -6.67
C ALA A 136 18.10 34.62 -7.75
N SER A 137 17.28 35.06 -8.70
CA SER A 137 17.70 35.74 -9.93
C SER A 137 16.63 36.76 -10.38
N GLY A 138 16.31 37.72 -9.51
CA GLY A 138 15.16 38.62 -9.66
C GLY A 138 13.82 37.95 -9.34
N ILE A 139 13.70 36.63 -9.56
CA ILE A 139 12.68 35.77 -8.97
C ILE A 139 13.18 35.08 -7.68
N PRO A 140 12.30 34.69 -6.74
CA PRO A 140 12.66 33.83 -5.61
C PRO A 140 13.28 32.53 -6.11
N GLY A 141 14.37 32.08 -5.49
CA GLY A 141 15.12 30.91 -5.97
C GLY A 141 14.31 29.61 -5.98
N TRP A 142 13.28 29.47 -5.15
CA TRP A 142 12.34 28.33 -5.24
C TRP A 142 11.58 28.27 -6.57
N LYS A 143 11.39 29.40 -7.27
CA LYS A 143 10.73 29.48 -8.59
C LYS A 143 11.69 29.27 -9.77
N ALA A 144 13.00 29.38 -9.55
CA ALA A 144 14.00 29.14 -10.60
C ALA A 144 14.12 27.63 -10.86
N ASP A 145 14.42 27.24 -12.11
CA ASP A 145 14.45 25.82 -12.50
C ASP A 145 15.46 25.01 -11.67
N ARG A 146 16.67 25.54 -11.46
CA ARG A 146 17.67 24.95 -10.56
C ARG A 146 17.12 24.74 -9.14
N GLY A 147 16.37 25.71 -8.62
CA GLY A 147 15.75 25.60 -7.30
C GLY A 147 14.62 24.58 -7.24
N ARG A 148 13.77 24.50 -8.26
CA ARG A 148 12.74 23.46 -8.38
C ARG A 148 13.36 22.06 -8.37
N ILE A 149 14.38 21.83 -9.19
CA ILE A 149 15.11 20.55 -9.26
C ILE A 149 15.79 20.23 -7.93
N TYR A 150 16.44 21.20 -7.29
CA TYR A 150 17.08 21.03 -5.99
C TYR A 150 16.07 20.71 -4.86
N ILE A 151 14.89 21.32 -4.87
CA ILE A 151 13.81 21.00 -3.90
C ILE A 151 13.32 19.57 -4.10
N MET A 152 12.99 19.20 -5.33
CA MET A 152 12.46 17.88 -5.69
C MET A 152 13.44 16.74 -5.39
N TYR A 153 14.68 16.86 -5.87
CA TYR A 153 15.63 15.74 -5.91
C TYR A 153 16.83 15.91 -4.96
N GLY A 154 17.01 17.10 -4.37
CA GLY A 154 18.16 17.40 -3.52
C GLY A 154 19.39 17.79 -4.33
N PRO A 155 20.58 17.84 -3.68
CA PRO A 155 21.83 18.15 -4.35
C PRO A 155 22.17 17.10 -5.42
N PRO A 156 22.67 17.51 -6.60
CA PRO A 156 23.21 16.59 -7.59
C PRO A 156 24.50 15.92 -7.08
N ASP A 157 24.84 14.78 -7.67
CA ASP A 157 26.07 14.04 -7.38
C ASP A 157 27.33 14.76 -7.92
N GLU A 158 27.18 15.46 -9.06
CA GLU A 158 28.25 16.21 -9.73
C GLU A 158 27.66 17.46 -10.38
N ILE A 159 28.42 18.56 -10.35
CA ILE A 159 28.09 19.82 -11.03
C ILE A 159 29.27 20.20 -11.93
N GLU A 160 29.03 20.25 -13.24
CA GLU A 160 29.94 20.84 -14.23
C GLU A 160 29.51 22.29 -14.46
N ALA A 161 30.19 23.27 -13.84
CA ALA A 161 29.79 24.67 -13.87
C ALA A 161 30.70 25.56 -14.74
N HIS A 162 30.07 26.32 -15.65
CA HIS A 162 30.74 27.26 -16.55
C HIS A 162 30.17 28.68 -16.35
N PRO A 163 30.35 29.31 -15.17
CA PRO A 163 29.58 30.49 -14.76
C PRO A 163 29.90 31.79 -15.53
N SER A 164 31.01 31.82 -16.28
CA SER A 164 31.36 32.92 -17.18
C SER A 164 30.85 32.73 -18.61
N GLY A 165 30.43 31.50 -18.97
CA GLY A 165 30.43 31.07 -20.36
C GLY A 165 31.81 31.30 -21.01
N GLY A 166 31.80 31.68 -22.29
CA GLY A 166 33.00 32.02 -23.05
C GLY A 166 33.52 30.85 -23.88
N HIS A 167 34.82 30.82 -24.16
CA HIS A 167 35.45 29.81 -25.02
C HIS A 167 35.22 28.40 -24.48
N TYR A 168 34.57 27.57 -25.29
CA TYR A 168 34.22 26.19 -24.99
C TYR A 168 34.71 25.28 -26.11
N GLU A 169 35.51 24.28 -25.76
CA GLU A 169 35.89 23.19 -26.66
C GLU A 169 34.85 22.08 -26.52
N ARG A 170 34.09 21.81 -27.58
CA ARG A 170 32.99 20.84 -27.52
C ARG A 170 33.55 19.42 -27.44
N PRO A 171 33.00 18.55 -26.57
CA PRO A 171 33.25 17.11 -26.65
C PRO A 171 32.92 16.54 -28.04
N ILE A 172 33.52 15.39 -28.38
CA ILE A 172 33.26 14.75 -29.69
C ILE A 172 31.82 14.20 -29.77
N GLU A 173 31.21 13.98 -28.62
CA GLU A 173 29.79 13.71 -28.38
C GLU A 173 28.89 14.88 -28.79
N GLU A 174 29.39 16.12 -28.67
CA GLU A 174 28.73 17.36 -29.09
C GLU A 174 29.23 17.85 -30.47
N GLY A 175 29.89 16.96 -31.24
CA GLY A 175 30.36 17.22 -32.60
C GLY A 175 31.75 17.87 -32.72
N GLY A 176 32.44 18.11 -31.59
CA GLY A 176 33.79 18.68 -31.58
C GLY A 176 33.88 20.14 -32.04
N GLY A 177 35.12 20.62 -32.21
CA GLY A 177 35.40 22.01 -32.55
C GLY A 177 35.18 22.96 -31.37
N SER A 178 35.33 24.27 -31.62
CA SER A 178 35.24 25.29 -30.57
C SER A 178 34.11 26.29 -30.81
N THR A 179 33.55 26.83 -29.73
CA THR A 179 32.58 27.94 -29.78
C THR A 179 32.72 28.87 -28.59
N SER A 180 31.90 29.92 -28.55
CA SER A 180 31.62 30.68 -27.33
C SER A 180 30.28 30.24 -26.78
N THR A 181 30.19 30.03 -25.47
CA THR A 181 28.95 29.68 -24.77
C THR A 181 28.42 30.83 -23.90
N PHE A 182 27.11 30.79 -23.63
CA PHE A 182 26.53 31.47 -22.47
C PHE A 182 26.92 30.73 -21.16
N PRO A 183 26.76 31.35 -19.97
CA PRO A 183 26.90 30.64 -18.72
C PRO A 183 25.96 29.43 -18.64
N PHE A 184 26.49 28.27 -18.25
CA PHE A 184 25.71 27.04 -18.11
C PHE A 184 26.23 26.14 -16.98
N GLU A 185 25.36 25.26 -16.50
CA GLU A 185 25.68 24.23 -15.52
C GLU A 185 25.08 22.89 -15.98
N VAL A 186 25.85 21.79 -15.88
CA VAL A 186 25.33 20.43 -16.04
C VAL A 186 25.31 19.76 -14.67
N TRP A 187 24.12 19.38 -14.20
CA TRP A 187 23.91 18.67 -12.94
C TRP A 187 23.72 17.19 -13.26
N ARG A 188 24.55 16.32 -12.67
CA ARG A 188 24.43 14.86 -12.83
C ARG A 188 23.81 14.24 -11.58
N TYR A 189 22.85 13.35 -11.78
CA TYR A 189 22.28 12.47 -10.76
C TYR A 189 22.48 11.02 -11.20
N ARG A 190 23.23 10.24 -10.42
CA ARG A 190 23.47 8.80 -10.67
C ARG A 190 22.17 8.00 -10.65
N TYR A 191 21.22 8.41 -9.82
CA TYR A 191 19.89 7.83 -9.74
C TYR A 191 18.87 8.86 -9.29
N ILE A 192 17.78 9.02 -10.06
CA ILE A 192 16.58 9.73 -9.64
C ILE A 192 15.43 8.72 -9.56
N GLU A 193 14.89 8.55 -8.35
CA GLU A 193 13.80 7.62 -8.08
C GLU A 193 12.55 7.97 -8.89
N GLY A 194 11.99 6.97 -9.60
CA GLY A 194 10.82 7.16 -10.48
C GLY A 194 11.11 7.84 -11.82
N VAL A 195 12.36 8.21 -12.12
CA VAL A 195 12.76 8.84 -13.38
C VAL A 195 13.71 7.96 -14.18
N ALA A 196 15.00 7.90 -13.82
CA ALA A 196 16.02 7.12 -14.53
C ALA A 196 17.34 7.02 -13.73
N GLN A 197 18.26 6.18 -14.21
CA GLN A 197 19.66 6.16 -13.81
C GLN A 197 20.49 7.11 -14.70
N ASN A 198 21.55 7.71 -14.16
CA ASN A 198 22.47 8.61 -14.86
C ASN A 198 21.76 9.77 -15.61
N VAL A 199 20.95 10.54 -14.89
CA VAL A 199 20.26 11.71 -15.42
C VAL A 199 21.23 12.90 -15.45
N GLU A 200 21.41 13.51 -16.62
CA GLU A 200 22.08 14.81 -16.77
C GLU A 200 21.01 15.89 -17.04
N LEU A 201 21.04 16.99 -16.27
CA LEU A 201 20.18 18.14 -16.44
C LEU A 201 21.05 19.37 -16.76
N GLU A 202 20.80 20.01 -17.88
CA GLU A 202 21.58 21.15 -18.37
C GLU A 202 20.79 22.44 -18.20
N PHE A 203 21.39 23.42 -17.51
CA PHE A 203 20.79 24.73 -17.27
C PHE A 203 21.63 25.82 -17.91
N VAL A 204 21.01 26.76 -18.61
CA VAL A 204 21.68 27.83 -19.36
C VAL A 204 21.10 29.18 -18.97
N ASP A 205 21.93 30.21 -18.80
CA ASP A 205 21.52 31.61 -18.72
C ASP A 205 21.85 32.36 -20.02
N PRO A 206 20.96 32.33 -21.03
CA PRO A 206 21.16 33.08 -22.28
C PRO A 206 20.98 34.60 -22.12
N THR A 207 20.61 35.07 -20.93
CA THR A 207 20.28 36.48 -20.65
C THR A 207 21.36 37.23 -19.87
N LEU A 208 22.32 36.51 -19.27
CA LEU A 208 23.36 37.04 -18.37
C LEU A 208 22.77 37.73 -17.12
N THR A 209 21.62 37.24 -16.64
CA THR A 209 20.90 37.78 -15.46
C THR A 209 21.11 36.95 -14.19
N GLY A 210 21.72 35.77 -14.29
CA GLY A 210 21.75 34.74 -13.26
C GLY A 210 20.54 33.79 -13.29
N GLU A 211 19.60 33.97 -14.22
CA GLU A 211 18.44 33.09 -14.40
C GLU A 211 18.80 31.88 -15.29
N TYR A 212 19.42 30.88 -14.68
CA TYR A 212 19.72 29.59 -15.34
C TYR A 212 18.43 28.78 -15.51
N ARG A 213 17.99 28.64 -16.77
CA ARG A 213 16.80 27.89 -17.17
C ARG A 213 17.16 26.48 -17.59
N LEU A 214 16.33 25.51 -17.22
CA LEU A 214 16.51 24.12 -17.64
C LEU A 214 16.23 24.01 -19.15
N THR A 215 17.19 23.48 -19.90
CA THR A 215 17.01 23.24 -21.34
C THR A 215 16.93 21.76 -21.68
N ILE A 216 16.14 21.46 -22.71
CA ILE A 216 16.16 20.17 -23.39
C ILE A 216 17.01 20.19 -24.66
N ASP A 217 17.44 21.36 -25.17
CA ASP A 217 18.28 21.48 -26.37
C ASP A 217 19.67 21.99 -25.96
N PRO A 218 20.69 21.11 -25.84
CA PRO A 218 22.04 21.49 -25.43
C PRO A 218 22.69 22.53 -26.36
N SER A 219 22.12 22.80 -27.54
CA SER A 219 22.60 23.87 -28.41
C SER A 219 22.26 25.28 -27.89
N GLU A 220 21.35 25.43 -26.91
CA GLU A 220 20.99 26.74 -26.35
C GLU A 220 22.16 27.40 -25.61
N LYS A 221 23.16 26.64 -25.14
CA LYS A 221 24.41 27.23 -24.60
C LYS A 221 25.30 27.86 -25.67
N ASP A 222 25.17 27.49 -26.95
CA ASP A 222 26.05 27.94 -28.04
C ASP A 222 25.71 29.38 -28.47
N ALA A 223 26.41 30.37 -27.90
CA ALA A 223 26.20 31.79 -28.18
C ALA A 223 26.50 32.18 -29.64
N LEU A 224 27.25 31.34 -30.38
CA LEU A 224 27.54 31.53 -31.80
C LEU A 224 26.61 30.73 -32.71
N LEU A 225 25.60 30.01 -32.19
CA LEU A 225 24.73 29.12 -32.97
C LEU A 225 24.14 29.78 -34.22
N ASN A 226 23.69 31.03 -34.11
CA ASN A 226 23.08 31.78 -35.21
C ASN A 226 24.08 32.65 -36.02
N VAL A 227 25.36 32.66 -35.64
CA VAL A 227 26.40 33.45 -36.32
C VAL A 227 26.96 32.65 -37.52
N PRO A 228 26.89 33.16 -38.76
CA PRO A 228 27.47 32.49 -39.93
C PRO A 228 29.00 32.37 -39.81
N GLY A 229 29.55 31.18 -40.11
CA GLY A 229 31.00 30.94 -40.17
C GLY A 229 31.75 30.93 -38.82
N ALA A 230 31.07 31.12 -37.69
CA ALA A 230 31.66 31.08 -36.34
C ALA A 230 31.07 29.93 -35.51
N GLY A 231 31.79 29.48 -34.47
CA GLY A 231 31.33 28.37 -33.61
C GLY A 231 31.11 27.07 -34.39
N LEU A 232 31.97 26.78 -35.37
CA LEU A 232 31.85 25.60 -36.21
C LEU A 232 32.10 24.32 -35.39
N SER A 233 31.56 23.20 -35.87
CA SER A 233 31.93 21.88 -35.38
C SER A 233 33.10 21.31 -36.16
N MET A 234 33.74 20.24 -35.66
CA MET A 234 34.84 19.57 -36.37
C MET A 234 34.44 19.13 -37.79
N MET A 235 33.22 18.64 -37.97
CA MET A 235 32.70 18.22 -39.28
C MET A 235 32.38 19.40 -40.21
N GLU A 236 32.01 20.56 -39.66
CA GLU A 236 31.78 21.81 -40.42
C GLU A 236 33.09 22.47 -40.84
N GLU A 237 34.11 22.48 -39.96
CA GLU A 237 35.47 22.94 -40.27
C GLU A 237 36.12 22.10 -41.37
N MET A 238 35.87 20.78 -41.37
CA MET A 238 36.31 19.85 -42.42
C MET A 238 35.47 19.92 -43.71
N GLY A 239 34.39 20.72 -43.75
CA GLY A 239 33.50 20.82 -44.91
C GLY A 239 32.67 19.55 -45.19
N LEU A 240 32.54 18.65 -44.21
CA LEU A 240 31.80 17.39 -44.31
C LEU A 240 30.32 17.51 -43.92
N SER A 241 29.94 18.62 -43.29
CA SER A 241 28.54 19.00 -43.00
C SER A 241 28.40 20.53 -43.06
N SER A 242 27.17 21.03 -43.25
CA SER A 242 26.89 22.47 -43.21
C SER A 242 26.26 22.89 -41.89
N LYS A 243 26.55 24.10 -41.42
CA LYS A 243 25.91 24.64 -40.21
C LYS A 243 24.40 24.89 -40.41
N VAL A 244 23.94 25.02 -41.65
CA VAL A 244 22.50 25.13 -41.98
C VAL A 244 21.78 23.82 -41.65
N ASP A 245 22.46 22.68 -41.77
CA ASP A 245 21.90 21.35 -41.49
C ASP A 245 21.42 21.23 -40.03
N ARG A 246 22.03 21.99 -39.10
CA ARG A 246 21.59 22.07 -37.69
C ARG A 246 20.13 22.50 -37.54
N PHE A 247 19.62 23.32 -38.47
CA PHE A 247 18.27 23.92 -38.41
C PHE A 247 17.21 23.17 -39.22
N THR A 248 17.63 22.23 -40.08
CA THR A 248 16.73 21.49 -40.99
C THR A 248 16.45 20.05 -40.55
N ARG A 249 17.11 19.58 -39.48
CA ARG A 249 16.90 18.23 -38.91
C ARG A 249 15.68 18.22 -37.99
N THR A 250 15.00 17.08 -37.93
CA THR A 250 13.79 16.85 -37.13
C THR A 250 14.08 16.07 -35.84
N ASP A 251 15.31 16.17 -35.29
CA ASP A 251 15.71 15.48 -34.06
C ASP A 251 15.45 16.28 -32.78
N GLY A 252 14.87 17.48 -32.91
CA GLY A 252 14.58 18.38 -31.80
C GLY A 252 15.83 18.95 -31.12
N THR A 253 16.94 19.10 -31.85
CA THR A 253 18.13 19.86 -31.42
C THR A 253 18.65 20.74 -32.56
N ARG A 254 19.50 21.71 -32.24
CA ARG A 254 20.38 22.37 -33.22
C ARG A 254 21.85 22.00 -33.00
N MET A 255 22.10 20.80 -32.48
CA MET A 255 23.46 20.28 -32.32
C MET A 255 24.10 19.99 -33.68
N PRO A 256 25.43 20.15 -33.82
CA PRO A 256 26.13 19.75 -35.04
C PRO A 256 26.11 18.23 -35.23
N LYS A 257 26.22 17.81 -36.49
CA LYS A 257 26.38 16.38 -36.83
C LYS A 257 27.71 15.86 -36.30
N ARG A 258 27.69 14.69 -35.65
CA ARG A 258 28.90 14.03 -35.14
C ARG A 258 29.51 13.14 -36.22
N MET A 259 30.79 12.80 -36.05
CA MET A 259 31.49 11.88 -36.96
C MET A 259 30.84 10.48 -36.99
N ILE A 260 30.37 9.99 -35.84
CA ILE A 260 29.71 8.68 -35.71
C ILE A 260 28.38 8.60 -36.49
N ASP A 261 27.61 9.69 -36.52
CA ASP A 261 26.31 9.81 -37.22
C ASP A 261 26.45 9.69 -38.76
N SER A 262 27.67 9.63 -39.28
CA SER A 262 27.97 9.43 -40.70
C SER A 262 28.27 7.97 -41.07
N SER A 263 28.24 7.05 -40.11
CA SER A 263 28.41 5.61 -40.36
C SER A 263 27.12 4.95 -40.88
N PRO A 264 27.20 3.97 -41.81
CA PRO A 264 26.03 3.19 -42.22
C PRO A 264 25.35 2.52 -41.02
N GLY A 265 24.06 2.80 -40.81
CA GLY A 265 23.29 2.34 -39.64
C GLY A 265 23.24 3.29 -38.45
N ALA A 266 24.05 4.36 -38.42
CA ALA A 266 24.08 5.32 -37.30
C ALA A 266 22.85 6.24 -37.21
N GLY A 267 21.92 6.21 -38.16
CA GLY A 267 20.66 6.97 -38.10
C GLY A 267 19.73 6.61 -36.93
N TYR A 268 20.02 5.53 -36.22
CA TYR A 268 19.35 5.12 -34.96
C TYR A 268 20.25 5.25 -33.73
N ALA A 269 21.50 5.70 -33.88
CA ALA A 269 22.43 5.90 -32.77
C ALA A 269 22.13 7.24 -32.09
N THR A 270 21.10 7.27 -31.25
CA THR A 270 20.87 8.37 -30.31
C THR A 270 22.14 8.67 -29.52
N SER A 271 22.40 9.95 -29.25
CA SER A 271 23.56 10.31 -28.44
C SER A 271 23.41 9.69 -27.04
N THR A 272 24.40 8.94 -26.57
CA THR A 272 24.33 8.27 -25.25
C THR A 272 24.16 9.28 -24.10
N ARG A 273 24.53 10.55 -24.32
CA ARG A 273 24.43 11.65 -23.35
C ARG A 273 23.04 12.32 -23.32
N TYR A 274 22.37 12.46 -24.47
CA TYR A 274 21.13 13.27 -24.58
C TYR A 274 19.93 12.55 -25.21
N GLY A 275 20.05 11.28 -25.62
CA GLY A 275 18.93 10.49 -26.17
C GLY A 275 18.34 11.04 -27.47
N GLY A 276 17.12 10.58 -27.80
CA GLY A 276 16.27 11.13 -28.85
C GLY A 276 15.40 12.29 -28.37
N GLN A 277 14.60 12.88 -29.27
CA GLN A 277 13.66 13.96 -28.89
C GLN A 277 12.60 13.48 -27.88
N PHE A 278 12.02 12.30 -28.11
CA PHE A 278 11.00 11.73 -27.23
C PHE A 278 11.58 11.37 -25.85
N ASP A 279 12.82 10.88 -25.78
CA ASP A 279 13.47 10.56 -24.51
C ASP A 279 13.68 11.81 -23.64
N ARG A 280 14.09 12.93 -24.26
CA ARG A 280 14.25 14.22 -23.56
C ARG A 280 12.93 14.82 -23.11
N LEU A 281 11.87 14.72 -23.93
CA LEU A 281 10.53 15.17 -23.55
C LEU A 281 9.93 14.29 -22.44
N ALA A 282 10.15 12.97 -22.48
CA ALA A 282 9.75 12.05 -21.42
C ALA A 282 10.53 12.32 -20.13
N LEU A 283 11.85 12.57 -20.22
CA LEU A 283 12.68 12.98 -19.09
C LEU A 283 12.12 14.26 -18.46
N LEU A 284 11.91 15.32 -19.26
CA LEU A 284 11.37 16.61 -18.80
C LEU A 284 10.01 16.46 -18.10
N ALA A 285 9.11 15.64 -18.65
CA ALA A 285 7.82 15.35 -18.02
C ALA A 285 7.99 14.61 -16.68
N ASN A 286 8.89 13.62 -16.63
CA ASN A 286 9.12 12.81 -15.43
C ASN A 286 9.81 13.60 -14.31
N ILE A 287 10.79 14.47 -14.60
CA ILE A 287 11.44 15.34 -13.59
C ILE A 287 10.57 16.51 -13.09
N HIS A 288 9.38 16.67 -13.67
CA HIS A 288 8.42 17.70 -13.29
C HIS A 288 7.17 17.16 -12.63
N ARG A 289 6.97 15.84 -12.67
CA ARG A 289 5.90 15.14 -11.97
C ARG A 289 6.14 15.18 -10.46
N PRO A 290 5.11 15.39 -9.62
CA PRO A 290 5.24 15.20 -8.17
C PRO A 290 5.82 13.82 -7.83
N PRO A 291 6.69 13.70 -6.82
CA PRO A 291 7.32 12.44 -6.46
C PRO A 291 6.24 11.44 -6.03
N VAL A 292 6.31 10.21 -6.55
CA VAL A 292 5.34 9.16 -6.19
C VAL A 292 5.51 8.84 -4.71
N VAL A 293 4.43 8.94 -3.94
CA VAL A 293 4.43 8.57 -2.52
C VAL A 293 4.76 7.07 -2.41
N LYS A 294 5.80 6.73 -1.63
CA LYS A 294 6.34 5.36 -1.53
C LYS A 294 5.33 4.33 -1.01
N PHE A 295 4.24 4.79 -0.41
CA PHE A 295 3.17 3.99 0.17
C PHE A 295 1.85 4.18 -0.58
N LYS A 296 1.90 4.15 -1.92
CA LYS A 296 0.74 4.34 -2.80
C LYS A 296 -0.45 3.40 -2.47
N ASP A 297 -0.17 2.20 -1.98
CA ASP A 297 -1.20 1.21 -1.61
C ASP A 297 -1.84 1.45 -0.23
N LEU A 298 -1.31 2.38 0.56
CA LEU A 298 -1.91 2.85 1.83
C LEU A 298 -2.60 4.22 1.70
N GLU A 299 -2.50 4.86 0.53
CA GLU A 299 -3.00 6.22 0.29
C GLU A 299 -4.55 6.28 0.21
N GLU A 300 -5.20 5.16 -0.15
CA GLU A 300 -6.67 5.04 -0.22
C GLU A 300 -7.33 4.70 1.14
N LEU A 301 -6.54 4.37 2.18
CA LEU A 301 -7.05 3.68 3.38
C LEU A 301 -6.98 4.48 4.70
N VAL A 302 -6.46 5.71 4.66
CA VAL A 302 -6.27 6.55 5.86
C VAL A 302 -7.02 7.90 5.79
N VAL A 303 -7.51 8.32 4.62
CA VAL A 303 -8.17 9.63 4.44
C VAL A 303 -9.70 9.56 4.38
N THR A 304 -10.30 8.45 3.95
CA THR A 304 -11.77 8.35 3.84
C THR A 304 -12.44 7.93 5.14
N ASN A 305 -12.59 8.90 6.06
CA ASN A 305 -13.75 8.91 6.98
C ASN A 305 -15.01 9.49 6.29
N ILE A 306 -15.07 9.37 4.96
CA ILE A 306 -16.17 9.77 4.08
C ILE A 306 -16.49 8.53 3.23
N ARG A 307 -17.63 7.90 3.55
CA ARG A 307 -18.05 6.58 3.05
C ARG A 307 -18.44 6.63 1.57
N PHE A 308 -18.05 5.65 0.76
CA PHE A 308 -18.90 5.10 -0.34
C PHE A 308 -18.62 3.63 -0.76
N ASN A 309 -18.01 2.78 0.09
CA ASN A 309 -18.28 1.32 0.06
C ASN A 309 -17.73 0.63 1.32
N THR A 310 -18.51 0.65 2.41
CA THR A 310 -18.13 0.02 3.67
C THR A 310 -18.36 -1.49 3.62
N LEU A 311 -17.31 -2.29 3.60
CA LEU A 311 -17.41 -3.74 3.85
C LEU A 311 -17.74 -3.95 5.35
N PRO A 312 -18.91 -4.50 5.72
CA PRO A 312 -19.24 -4.74 7.12
C PRO A 312 -18.51 -5.99 7.62
N PHE A 313 -17.78 -5.86 8.73
CA PHE A 313 -17.15 -6.97 9.41
C PHE A 313 -17.23 -6.78 10.93
N GLN A 314 -17.15 -7.89 11.66
CA GLN A 314 -17.14 -7.90 13.11
C GLN A 314 -15.82 -8.48 13.61
N VAL A 315 -15.38 -8.02 14.78
CA VAL A 315 -14.08 -8.39 15.36
C VAL A 315 -14.26 -8.73 16.84
N ARG A 316 -13.67 -9.85 17.23
CA ARG A 316 -13.61 -10.36 18.60
C ARG A 316 -12.17 -10.68 18.95
N ALA A 317 -11.74 -10.36 20.15
CA ALA A 317 -10.45 -10.79 20.69
C ALA A 317 -10.67 -11.61 21.96
N ASP A 318 -10.12 -12.82 21.99
CA ASP A 318 -10.15 -13.70 23.16
C ASP A 318 -8.74 -13.89 23.72
N TYR A 319 -8.59 -13.91 25.05
CA TYR A 319 -7.30 -13.92 25.74
C TYR A 319 -7.08 -15.23 26.50
N ILE A 320 -5.97 -15.91 26.21
CA ILE A 320 -5.61 -17.22 26.75
C ILE A 320 -4.16 -17.16 27.27
N LYS A 321 -3.91 -17.62 28.50
CA LYS A 321 -2.56 -17.65 29.10
C LYS A 321 -1.69 -18.65 28.34
N VAL A 322 -0.46 -18.26 27.97
CA VAL A 322 0.58 -19.19 27.46
C VAL A 322 1.73 -19.26 28.46
N THR A 323 2.22 -18.10 28.91
CA THR A 323 3.17 -17.96 30.02
C THR A 323 2.71 -16.81 30.94
N GLU A 324 3.49 -16.45 31.96
CA GLU A 324 3.23 -15.27 32.79
C GLU A 324 3.26 -13.96 31.98
N ASP A 325 4.26 -13.81 31.11
CA ASP A 325 4.53 -12.61 30.33
C ASP A 325 3.91 -12.61 28.93
N THR A 326 3.47 -13.77 28.42
CA THR A 326 2.92 -13.93 27.06
C THR A 326 1.52 -14.52 27.07
N ILE A 327 0.60 -13.75 26.49
CA ILE A 327 -0.82 -14.08 26.38
C ILE A 327 -1.16 -14.19 24.90
N LEU A 328 -1.77 -15.31 24.54
CA LEU A 328 -2.30 -15.53 23.21
C LEU A 328 -3.58 -14.71 23.07
N SER A 329 -3.48 -13.64 22.29
CA SER A 329 -4.62 -12.84 21.85
C SER A 329 -5.13 -13.47 20.55
N ALA A 330 -6.19 -14.26 20.67
CA ALA A 330 -6.90 -14.87 19.56
C ALA A 330 -7.82 -13.84 18.91
N LEU A 331 -7.34 -13.21 17.84
CA LEU A 331 -8.13 -12.29 17.03
C LEU A 331 -9.00 -13.09 16.06
N THR A 332 -10.31 -12.86 16.11
CA THR A 332 -11.29 -13.49 15.23
C THR A 332 -12.05 -12.41 14.46
N VAL A 333 -12.08 -12.53 13.14
CA VAL A 333 -12.74 -11.58 12.23
C VAL A 333 -13.85 -12.30 11.47
N GLY A 334 -15.08 -11.80 11.58
CA GLY A 334 -16.27 -12.35 10.94
C GLY A 334 -16.74 -11.47 9.78
N LEU A 335 -16.94 -12.08 8.62
CA LEU A 335 -17.46 -11.47 7.39
C LEU A 335 -18.73 -12.20 6.95
N LEU A 336 -19.75 -11.47 6.51
CA LEU A 336 -20.95 -12.06 5.92
C LEU A 336 -20.73 -12.31 4.43
N ASN A 337 -20.87 -13.56 3.99
CA ASN A 337 -20.58 -13.95 2.60
C ASN A 337 -21.43 -13.19 1.57
N LYS A 338 -22.67 -12.84 1.91
CA LYS A 338 -23.54 -11.97 1.07
C LYS A 338 -22.98 -10.56 0.78
N ASP A 339 -22.02 -10.08 1.57
CA ASP A 339 -21.43 -8.75 1.44
C ASP A 339 -20.06 -8.78 0.71
N LEU A 340 -19.64 -9.96 0.24
CA LEU A 340 -18.42 -10.19 -0.56
C LEU A 340 -18.75 -10.29 -2.05
N ALA A 341 -17.88 -9.77 -2.92
CA ALA A 341 -17.96 -10.02 -4.35
C ALA A 341 -17.30 -11.35 -4.74
N PHE A 342 -18.02 -12.12 -5.56
CA PHE A 342 -17.55 -13.40 -6.11
C PHE A 342 -17.34 -13.32 -7.61
N GLN A 343 -16.15 -13.70 -8.07
CA GLN A 343 -15.85 -13.90 -9.48
C GLN A 343 -15.97 -15.40 -9.82
N ASN A 344 -16.71 -15.74 -10.88
CA ASN A 344 -16.79 -17.12 -11.36
C ASN A 344 -15.57 -17.44 -12.25
N SER A 345 -14.83 -18.49 -11.89
CA SER A 345 -13.83 -19.14 -12.74
C SER A 345 -14.14 -20.63 -12.78
N ASP A 346 -14.37 -21.17 -13.98
CA ASP A 346 -14.51 -22.61 -14.23
C ASP A 346 -15.59 -23.32 -13.36
N GLY A 347 -16.69 -22.62 -13.03
CA GLY A 347 -17.79 -23.16 -12.21
C GLY A 347 -17.56 -23.04 -10.70
N VAL A 348 -16.49 -22.37 -10.28
CA VAL A 348 -16.19 -22.03 -8.88
C VAL A 348 -16.24 -20.52 -8.71
N HIS A 349 -17.06 -20.07 -7.78
CA HIS A 349 -17.12 -18.68 -7.34
C HIS A 349 -16.01 -18.44 -6.31
N ARG A 350 -15.01 -17.65 -6.69
CA ARG A 350 -13.92 -17.21 -5.82
C ARG A 350 -14.20 -15.80 -5.30
N ALA A 351 -14.07 -15.63 -3.98
CA ALA A 351 -13.93 -14.32 -3.34
C ALA A 351 -12.57 -14.24 -2.63
N ALA A 352 -11.99 -13.04 -2.58
CA ALA A 352 -10.72 -12.80 -1.92
C ALA A 352 -10.74 -11.46 -1.15
N VAL A 353 -10.32 -11.49 0.11
CA VAL A 353 -10.28 -10.31 1.00
C VAL A 353 -8.89 -10.21 1.63
N ASN A 354 -8.21 -9.11 1.38
CA ASN A 354 -6.96 -8.78 2.05
C ASN A 354 -7.25 -8.14 3.41
N ILE A 355 -6.55 -8.61 4.45
CA ILE A 355 -6.59 -8.07 5.80
C ILE A 355 -5.24 -7.45 6.11
N PHE A 356 -5.25 -6.19 6.54
CA PHE A 356 -4.13 -5.53 7.20
C PHE A 356 -4.50 -5.25 8.66
N GLY A 357 -3.65 -5.64 9.61
CA GLY A 357 -3.82 -5.36 11.02
C GLY A 357 -2.58 -4.74 11.63
N ARG A 358 -2.77 -3.63 12.37
CA ARG A 358 -1.71 -2.93 13.11
C ARG A 358 -2.09 -2.82 14.57
N ILE A 359 -1.24 -3.34 15.45
CA ILE A 359 -1.40 -3.26 16.91
C ILE A 359 -0.44 -2.21 17.44
N THR A 360 -0.97 -1.18 18.09
CA THR A 360 -0.21 -0.12 18.76
C THR A 360 -0.46 -0.13 20.27
N THR A 361 0.50 0.37 21.04
CA THR A 361 0.26 0.74 22.45
C THR A 361 -0.61 2.01 22.53
N LEU A 362 -1.09 2.36 23.73
CA LEU A 362 -1.71 3.67 23.96
C LEU A 362 -0.81 4.86 23.61
N THR A 363 0.52 4.69 23.65
CA THR A 363 1.50 5.70 23.23
C THR A 363 1.77 5.70 21.72
N ARG A 364 0.86 5.12 20.92
CA ARG A 364 0.91 4.95 19.45
C ARG A 364 2.07 4.13 18.87
N ARG A 365 3.04 3.69 19.67
CA ARG A 365 4.14 2.80 19.24
C ARG A 365 3.60 1.50 18.66
N VAL A 366 4.04 1.11 17.46
CA VAL A 366 3.68 -0.17 16.86
C VAL A 366 4.35 -1.32 17.63
N VAL A 367 3.54 -2.35 17.90
CA VAL A 367 3.96 -3.59 18.59
C VAL A 367 4.09 -4.71 17.58
N GLN A 368 3.12 -4.82 16.68
CA GLN A 368 3.11 -5.81 15.60
C GLN A 368 2.18 -5.36 14.48
N THR A 369 2.54 -5.65 13.23
CA THR A 369 1.67 -5.64 12.07
C THR A 369 1.49 -7.06 11.52
N PHE A 370 0.41 -7.31 10.78
CA PHE A 370 0.22 -8.53 10.01
C PHE A 370 -0.62 -8.26 8.76
N GLU A 371 -0.34 -9.05 7.73
CA GLU A 371 -1.03 -9.05 6.45
C GLU A 371 -1.37 -10.50 6.09
N ASP A 372 -2.63 -10.75 5.73
CA ASP A 372 -3.12 -12.08 5.34
C ASP A 372 -4.26 -11.92 4.32
N THR A 373 -4.44 -12.90 3.43
CA THR A 373 -5.56 -12.95 2.47
C THR A 373 -6.50 -14.08 2.84
N ILE A 374 -7.79 -13.79 2.99
CA ILE A 374 -8.87 -14.80 3.01
C ILE A 374 -9.21 -15.12 1.56
N SER A 375 -9.12 -16.40 1.17
CA SER A 375 -9.70 -16.91 -0.08
C SER A 375 -10.89 -17.83 0.21
N LEU A 376 -11.96 -17.67 -0.58
CA LEU A 376 -13.21 -18.41 -0.46
C LEU A 376 -13.60 -18.96 -1.83
N ASP A 377 -13.36 -20.25 -2.04
CA ASP A 377 -13.70 -20.98 -3.26
C ASP A 377 -14.98 -21.79 -3.03
N ILE A 378 -16.08 -21.37 -3.66
CA ILE A 378 -17.41 -21.96 -3.48
C ILE A 378 -17.93 -22.49 -4.83
N PRO A 379 -18.21 -23.80 -4.97
CA PRO A 379 -18.87 -24.34 -6.17
C PRO A 379 -20.25 -23.71 -6.39
N GLU A 380 -20.62 -23.46 -7.65
CA GLU A 380 -21.89 -22.80 -8.02
C GLU A 380 -23.13 -23.44 -7.35
N SER A 381 -23.16 -24.78 -7.24
CA SER A 381 -24.23 -25.54 -6.58
C SER A 381 -24.44 -25.23 -5.09
N LEU A 382 -23.43 -24.70 -4.40
CA LEU A 382 -23.45 -24.39 -2.97
C LEU A 382 -23.49 -22.89 -2.66
N LEU A 383 -23.50 -22.02 -3.68
CA LEU A 383 -23.42 -20.57 -3.51
C LEU A 383 -24.59 -20.03 -2.68
N GLN A 384 -25.83 -20.40 -3.01
CA GLN A 384 -27.04 -19.90 -2.34
C GLN A 384 -27.15 -20.28 -0.86
N GLU A 385 -26.53 -21.39 -0.44
CA GLU A 385 -26.46 -21.77 0.97
C GLU A 385 -25.28 -21.09 1.66
N SER A 386 -24.14 -20.99 0.99
CA SER A 386 -22.91 -20.41 1.53
C SER A 386 -22.98 -18.90 1.71
N LEU A 387 -23.73 -18.17 0.87
CA LEU A 387 -23.99 -16.73 1.03
C LEU A 387 -24.69 -16.38 2.36
N LYS A 388 -25.43 -17.32 2.96
CA LYS A 388 -26.13 -17.15 4.25
C LYS A 388 -25.23 -17.41 5.46
N LYS A 389 -24.04 -17.98 5.26
CA LYS A 389 -23.10 -18.33 6.34
C LYS A 389 -22.06 -17.22 6.48
N PRO A 390 -21.62 -16.88 7.70
CA PRO A 390 -20.45 -16.04 7.89
C PRO A 390 -19.18 -16.82 7.57
N SER A 391 -18.21 -16.16 6.94
CA SER A 391 -16.82 -16.62 6.92
C SER A 391 -16.07 -16.02 8.09
N VAL A 392 -15.19 -16.82 8.68
CA VAL A 392 -14.45 -16.45 9.88
C VAL A 392 -12.96 -16.66 9.65
N TYR A 393 -12.18 -15.62 9.89
CA TYR A 393 -10.73 -15.63 9.89
C TYR A 393 -10.20 -15.55 11.32
N TRP A 394 -9.03 -16.16 11.58
CA TRP A 394 -8.43 -16.20 12.91
C TRP A 394 -6.91 -16.01 12.85
N LYS A 395 -6.40 -15.15 13.73
CA LYS A 395 -4.97 -14.90 13.94
C LYS A 395 -4.64 -14.99 15.43
N SER A 396 -3.72 -15.89 15.78
CA SER A 396 -3.12 -15.92 17.12
C SER A 396 -1.97 -14.92 17.19
N ILE A 397 -2.03 -13.99 18.15
CA ILE A 397 -1.02 -12.95 18.32
C ILE A 397 -0.50 -12.99 19.77
N PRO A 398 0.80 -13.29 20.01
CA PRO A 398 1.38 -13.29 21.34
C PRO A 398 1.64 -11.86 21.81
N LEU A 399 0.89 -11.39 22.81
CA LEU A 399 1.06 -10.06 23.40
C LEU A 399 1.41 -10.16 24.88
N ARG A 400 2.04 -9.10 25.41
CA ARG A 400 2.25 -8.95 26.85
C ARG A 400 0.99 -8.39 27.53
N PRO A 401 0.82 -8.53 28.85
CA PRO A 401 -0.25 -7.82 29.56
C PRO A 401 -0.18 -6.31 29.32
N GLY A 402 -1.29 -5.67 28.95
CA GLY A 402 -1.31 -4.25 28.62
C GLY A 402 -2.51 -3.78 27.80
N LEU A 403 -2.56 -2.47 27.59
CA LEU A 403 -3.59 -1.79 26.78
C LEU A 403 -3.04 -1.49 25.38
N TYR A 404 -3.74 -2.01 24.37
CA TYR A 404 -3.40 -1.88 22.97
C TYR A 404 -4.60 -1.40 22.14
N ARG A 405 -4.30 -0.84 20.97
CA ARG A 405 -5.28 -0.47 19.94
C ARG A 405 -4.95 -1.26 18.68
N LEU A 406 -5.90 -2.05 18.23
CA LEU A 406 -5.85 -2.74 16.95
C LEU A 406 -6.57 -1.87 15.91
N SER A 407 -5.84 -1.41 14.89
CA SER A 407 -6.41 -0.87 13.67
C SER A 407 -6.46 -1.99 12.63
N LEU A 408 -7.66 -2.35 12.18
CA LEU A 408 -7.90 -3.32 11.10
C LEU A 408 -8.41 -2.61 9.85
N ALA A 409 -7.90 -3.03 8.70
CA ALA A 409 -8.40 -2.68 7.38
C ALA A 409 -8.62 -3.96 6.56
N LEU A 410 -9.79 -4.12 5.97
CA LEU A 410 -10.16 -5.24 5.10
C LEU A 410 -10.56 -4.71 3.74
N LYS A 411 -9.93 -5.20 2.66
CA LYS A 411 -10.25 -4.84 1.27
C LYS A 411 -10.65 -6.08 0.47
N ASP A 412 -11.87 -6.11 -0.04
CA ASP A 412 -12.32 -7.09 -1.02
C ASP A 412 -11.66 -6.76 -2.37
N ILE A 413 -10.95 -7.75 -2.94
CA ILE A 413 -10.15 -7.59 -4.16
C ILE A 413 -11.04 -7.41 -5.40
N HIS A 414 -12.25 -7.98 -5.41
CA HIS A 414 -13.13 -7.99 -6.59
C HIS A 414 -14.10 -6.80 -6.61
N SER A 415 -14.64 -6.40 -5.46
CA SER A 415 -15.51 -5.19 -5.38
C SER A 415 -14.73 -3.90 -5.16
N GLY A 416 -13.51 -3.98 -4.63
CA GLY A 416 -12.80 -2.82 -4.10
C GLY A 416 -13.38 -2.30 -2.78
N ASN A 417 -14.39 -2.96 -2.20
CA ASN A 417 -15.02 -2.53 -0.95
C ASN A 417 -14.02 -2.57 0.21
N VAL A 418 -14.05 -1.56 1.07
CA VAL A 418 -13.12 -1.43 2.18
C VAL A 418 -13.87 -1.27 3.49
N GLY A 419 -13.48 -2.05 4.49
CA GLY A 419 -13.90 -1.90 5.87
C GLY A 419 -12.72 -1.52 6.74
N THR A 420 -12.87 -0.51 7.59
CA THR A 420 -11.90 -0.20 8.65
C THR A 420 -12.58 -0.29 10.02
N LEU A 421 -11.84 -0.76 11.02
CA LEU A 421 -12.29 -0.83 12.41
C LEU A 421 -11.13 -0.57 13.35
N GLU A 422 -11.39 0.20 14.40
CA GLU A 422 -10.48 0.32 15.53
C GLU A 422 -11.06 -0.39 16.75
N PHE A 423 -10.30 -1.35 17.26
CA PHE A 423 -10.71 -2.19 18.38
C PHE A 423 -9.72 -2.02 19.54
N ARG A 424 -10.23 -1.63 20.72
CA ARG A 424 -9.41 -1.58 21.94
C ARG A 424 -9.20 -2.99 22.46
N MET A 425 -7.94 -3.38 22.60
CA MET A 425 -7.52 -4.64 23.20
C MET A 425 -7.01 -4.41 24.61
N GLU A 426 -7.61 -5.09 25.59
CA GLU A 426 -7.19 -5.05 26.99
C GLU A 426 -6.68 -6.43 27.38
N VAL A 427 -5.37 -6.63 27.26
CA VAL A 427 -4.72 -7.93 27.45
C VAL A 427 -4.49 -8.15 28.95
N PRO A 428 -5.23 -9.07 29.61
CA PRO A 428 -5.30 -9.15 31.07
C PRO A 428 -4.09 -9.86 31.67
N ARG A 429 -3.56 -9.37 32.81
CA ARG A 429 -2.44 -10.04 33.50
C ARG A 429 -2.92 -11.27 34.28
N PHE A 430 -2.27 -12.42 34.10
CA PHE A 430 -2.53 -13.65 34.83
C PHE A 430 -1.43 -13.95 35.87
N GLU A 431 -1.68 -13.62 37.13
CA GLU A 431 -0.77 -13.96 38.24
C GLU A 431 -0.89 -15.45 38.62
N GLU A 432 0.19 -16.11 39.05
CA GLU A 432 0.19 -17.56 39.33
C GLU A 432 -0.51 -17.96 40.64
N ASP A 433 -0.60 -17.06 41.61
CA ASP A 433 -1.21 -17.35 42.92
C ASP A 433 -2.67 -16.87 43.04
N GLN A 434 -3.24 -16.32 41.96
CA GLN A 434 -4.63 -15.85 41.92
C GLN A 434 -5.50 -16.71 41.00
N LEU A 435 -6.69 -17.09 41.47
CA LEU A 435 -7.72 -17.72 40.64
C LEU A 435 -8.08 -16.77 39.49
N ALA A 436 -7.94 -17.26 38.25
CA ALA A 436 -8.22 -16.49 37.05
C ALA A 436 -8.85 -17.39 35.97
N THR A 437 -9.49 -16.77 34.97
CA THR A 437 -10.08 -17.46 33.82
C THR A 437 -9.66 -16.81 32.51
N SER A 438 -9.53 -17.58 31.44
CA SER A 438 -9.45 -17.03 30.07
C SER A 438 -10.70 -16.22 29.72
N SER A 439 -10.69 -15.58 28.55
CA SER A 439 -11.96 -15.19 27.91
C SER A 439 -12.92 -16.38 27.83
N LEU A 440 -14.21 -16.11 28.06
CA LEU A 440 -15.29 -17.08 27.87
C LEU A 440 -15.68 -17.08 26.39
N ILE A 441 -15.26 -18.13 25.67
CA ILE A 441 -15.47 -18.25 24.23
C ILE A 441 -16.77 -19.01 23.99
N VAL A 442 -17.71 -18.37 23.30
CA VAL A 442 -18.87 -19.03 22.74
C VAL A 442 -18.54 -19.46 21.32
N ALA A 443 -18.68 -20.75 21.02
CA ALA A 443 -18.23 -21.36 19.77
C ALA A 443 -19.38 -22.02 19.02
N ASP A 444 -19.28 -22.08 17.69
CA ASP A 444 -20.20 -22.86 16.85
C ASP A 444 -19.66 -24.27 16.53
N LEU A 445 -18.36 -24.48 16.74
CA LEU A 445 -17.65 -25.74 16.56
C LEU A 445 -16.60 -25.93 17.65
N ILE A 446 -16.66 -27.06 18.36
CA ILE A 446 -15.64 -27.56 19.28
C ILE A 446 -15.32 -29.01 18.88
N GLU A 447 -14.07 -29.28 18.49
CA GLU A 447 -13.60 -30.59 18.05
C GLU A 447 -12.18 -30.87 18.58
N LYS A 448 -11.87 -32.10 18.99
CA LYS A 448 -10.50 -32.49 19.34
C LYS A 448 -9.61 -32.64 18.10
N VAL A 449 -8.41 -32.09 18.16
CA VAL A 449 -7.43 -32.09 17.08
C VAL A 449 -6.45 -33.26 17.26
N PRO A 450 -6.17 -34.07 16.21
CA PRO A 450 -5.15 -35.10 16.30
C PRO A 450 -3.79 -34.53 16.68
N THR A 451 -3.03 -35.24 17.52
CA THR A 451 -1.74 -34.78 18.10
C THR A 451 -0.70 -34.28 17.08
N ARG A 452 -0.79 -34.69 15.81
CA ARG A 452 0.05 -34.21 14.71
C ARG A 452 -0.28 -32.80 14.18
N ARG A 453 -1.35 -32.15 14.65
CA ARG A 453 -1.79 -30.81 14.22
C ARG A 453 -1.94 -29.80 15.37
N ILE A 454 -1.46 -30.15 16.57
CA ILE A 454 -1.39 -29.23 17.71
C ILE A 454 -0.56 -28.00 17.32
N GLY A 455 -1.12 -26.80 17.50
CA GLY A 455 -0.48 -25.53 17.11
C GLY A 455 -0.41 -25.23 15.61
N LEU A 456 -0.88 -26.13 14.74
CA LEU A 456 -0.83 -25.98 13.27
C LEU A 456 -2.24 -26.04 12.67
N GLY A 457 -2.97 -24.93 12.80
CA GLY A 457 -4.27 -24.72 12.15
C GLY A 457 -4.99 -23.48 12.66
N GLN A 458 -5.89 -22.93 11.85
CA GLN A 458 -6.82 -21.90 12.33
C GLN A 458 -7.71 -22.47 13.44
N PHE A 459 -8.02 -21.63 14.44
CA PHE A 459 -8.90 -21.94 15.56
C PHE A 459 -8.41 -23.03 16.52
N VAL A 460 -7.12 -23.39 16.52
CA VAL A 460 -6.57 -24.43 17.40
C VAL A 460 -6.04 -23.81 18.69
N ILE A 461 -6.64 -24.19 19.83
CA ILE A 461 -6.22 -23.82 21.19
C ILE A 461 -5.79 -25.11 21.89
N GLY A 462 -4.48 -25.32 22.02
CA GLY A 462 -3.93 -26.57 22.58
C GLY A 462 -4.28 -27.78 21.71
N ASP A 463 -5.00 -28.74 22.30
CA ASP A 463 -5.48 -29.97 21.66
C ASP A 463 -6.86 -29.82 20.98
N THR A 464 -7.50 -28.66 21.10
CA THR A 464 -8.92 -28.47 20.76
C THR A 464 -9.08 -27.37 19.71
N LYS A 465 -9.88 -27.64 18.67
CA LYS A 465 -10.30 -26.65 17.69
C LYS A 465 -11.59 -26.01 18.18
N VAL A 466 -11.55 -24.70 18.40
CA VAL A 466 -12.65 -23.89 18.95
C VAL A 466 -12.88 -22.72 18.01
N ARG A 467 -13.94 -22.76 17.21
CA ARG A 467 -14.28 -21.64 16.30
C ARG A 467 -15.26 -20.68 17.00
N PRO A 468 -14.86 -19.45 17.38
CA PRO A 468 -15.75 -18.50 18.04
C PRO A 468 -16.89 -18.06 17.12
N ALA A 469 -18.09 -17.94 17.66
CA ALA A 469 -19.24 -17.39 16.95
C ALA A 469 -19.19 -15.85 17.02
N VAL A 470 -18.68 -15.20 15.97
CA VAL A 470 -18.43 -13.73 15.98
C VAL A 470 -19.71 -12.90 16.13
N GLU A 471 -20.82 -13.30 15.49
CA GLU A 471 -22.12 -12.63 15.66
C GLU A 471 -22.77 -12.89 17.04
N GLU A 472 -22.19 -13.78 17.86
CA GLU A 472 -22.81 -14.33 19.08
C GLU A 472 -24.27 -14.75 18.86
N SER A 473 -24.59 -15.21 17.64
CA SER A 473 -25.96 -15.51 17.21
C SER A 473 -26.06 -16.91 16.64
N PHE A 474 -27.04 -17.67 17.15
CA PHE A 474 -27.22 -19.07 16.85
C PHE A 474 -28.65 -19.35 16.39
N ALA A 475 -28.81 -20.27 15.45
CA ALA A 475 -30.12 -20.83 15.10
C ALA A 475 -30.48 -21.98 16.06
N ARG A 476 -31.78 -22.24 16.28
CA ARG A 476 -32.25 -23.26 17.25
C ARG A 476 -31.85 -24.70 16.92
N ASP A 477 -31.46 -25.00 15.69
CA ASP A 477 -30.92 -26.30 15.25
C ASP A 477 -29.42 -26.45 15.52
N GLN A 478 -28.73 -25.35 15.80
CA GLN A 478 -27.30 -25.34 16.14
C GLN A 478 -27.06 -25.71 17.61
N LYS A 479 -25.79 -25.98 17.92
CA LYS A 479 -25.31 -26.25 19.27
C LYS A 479 -24.43 -25.10 19.73
N LEU A 480 -24.63 -24.68 20.97
CA LEU A 480 -23.80 -23.70 21.66
C LEU A 480 -22.56 -24.38 22.23
N GLY A 481 -21.39 -24.06 21.68
CA GLY A 481 -20.12 -24.42 22.27
C GLY A 481 -19.73 -23.44 23.37
N ILE A 482 -19.29 -23.97 24.51
CA ILE A 482 -18.74 -23.22 25.63
C ILE A 482 -17.30 -23.67 25.80
N TYR A 483 -16.36 -22.74 25.66
CA TYR A 483 -14.93 -22.99 25.89
C TYR A 483 -14.33 -21.93 26.84
N MET A 484 -13.67 -22.38 27.90
CA MET A 484 -12.98 -21.52 28.86
C MET A 484 -11.86 -22.30 29.55
N GLN A 485 -10.77 -21.63 29.90
CA GLN A 485 -9.72 -22.19 30.76
C GLN A 485 -9.75 -21.51 32.12
N VAL A 486 -9.65 -22.30 33.19
CA VAL A 486 -9.51 -21.83 34.57
C VAL A 486 -8.07 -22.09 35.01
N TYR A 487 -7.45 -21.11 35.67
CA TYR A 487 -6.07 -21.17 36.12
C TYR A 487 -5.96 -21.11 37.64
N ASN A 488 -4.94 -21.76 38.18
CA ASN A 488 -4.46 -21.62 39.57
C ASN A 488 -5.48 -22.02 40.66
N LEU A 489 -6.29 -23.05 40.42
CA LEU A 489 -7.13 -23.65 41.47
C LEU A 489 -6.26 -24.37 42.49
N LYS A 490 -6.47 -24.11 43.80
CA LYS A 490 -5.72 -24.85 44.83
C LYS A 490 -6.10 -26.35 44.82
N PRO A 491 -5.14 -27.25 45.07
CA PRO A 491 -5.39 -28.70 45.05
C PRO A 491 -6.23 -29.15 46.24
N THR A 492 -6.93 -30.28 46.10
CA THR A 492 -7.67 -30.90 47.22
C THR A 492 -6.71 -31.39 48.31
N PRO A 493 -7.08 -31.34 49.60
CA PRO A 493 -6.19 -31.75 50.69
C PRO A 493 -5.62 -33.18 50.60
N ASN A 494 -6.29 -34.06 49.85
CA ASN A 494 -5.95 -35.48 49.72
C ASN A 494 -5.56 -35.90 48.29
N GLY A 495 -5.36 -34.97 47.35
CA GLY A 495 -5.09 -35.35 45.95
C GLY A 495 -4.60 -34.24 45.04
N ASN A 496 -3.94 -34.63 43.96
CA ASN A 496 -3.41 -33.71 42.93
C ASN A 496 -4.49 -33.18 41.96
N LYS A 497 -5.75 -33.08 42.42
CA LYS A 497 -6.89 -32.59 41.64
C LYS A 497 -7.27 -31.17 42.07
N PRO A 498 -7.75 -30.32 41.15
CA PRO A 498 -8.22 -28.97 41.47
C PRO A 498 -9.49 -29.00 42.33
N ALA A 499 -9.51 -28.23 43.42
CA ALA A 499 -10.62 -28.13 44.36
C ALA A 499 -11.58 -26.96 44.01
N GLY A 500 -12.20 -27.02 42.83
CA GLY A 500 -13.11 -25.98 42.32
C GLY A 500 -14.54 -26.47 42.10
N LYS A 501 -15.48 -25.54 42.18
CA LYS A 501 -16.87 -25.70 41.78
C LYS A 501 -17.22 -24.69 40.70
N ILE A 502 -17.84 -25.14 39.61
CA ILE A 502 -18.27 -24.30 38.50
C ILE A 502 -19.81 -24.28 38.48
N HIS A 503 -20.39 -23.10 38.62
CA HIS A 503 -21.82 -22.83 38.49
C HIS A 503 -22.09 -22.11 37.17
N TYR A 504 -22.89 -22.70 36.31
CA TYR A 504 -23.25 -22.16 35.00
C TYR A 504 -24.70 -21.69 35.07
N ALA A 505 -24.93 -20.39 34.86
CA ALA A 505 -26.25 -19.78 34.81
C ALA A 505 -26.54 -19.22 33.41
N LEU A 506 -27.62 -19.70 32.80
CA LEU A 506 -28.16 -19.15 31.57
C LEU A 506 -29.36 -18.26 31.89
N LEU A 507 -29.19 -16.95 31.69
CA LEU A 507 -30.17 -15.92 32.04
C LEU A 507 -30.91 -15.44 30.77
N LYS A 508 -32.21 -15.19 30.85
CA LYS A 508 -32.99 -14.44 29.85
C LYS A 508 -33.38 -13.10 30.48
N GLY A 509 -32.70 -12.03 30.08
CA GLY A 509 -32.73 -10.76 30.81
C GLY A 509 -32.12 -10.92 32.20
N ASN A 510 -32.97 -11.02 33.24
CA ASN A 510 -32.54 -11.16 34.63
C ASN A 510 -33.14 -12.40 35.34
N GLN A 511 -33.72 -13.35 34.59
CA GLN A 511 -34.27 -14.60 35.14
C GLN A 511 -33.43 -15.80 34.67
N PRO A 512 -33.03 -16.72 35.57
CA PRO A 512 -32.37 -17.97 35.19
C PRO A 512 -33.35 -18.89 34.47
N VAL A 513 -32.98 -19.31 33.26
CA VAL A 513 -33.71 -20.27 32.44
C VAL A 513 -33.14 -21.67 32.61
N LEU A 514 -31.83 -21.78 32.84
CA LEU A 514 -31.16 -23.03 33.11
C LEU A 514 -29.93 -22.78 34.00
N GLU A 515 -29.81 -23.56 35.07
CA GLU A 515 -28.66 -23.55 35.97
C GLU A 515 -28.12 -24.97 36.10
N PHE A 516 -26.80 -25.13 36.09
CA PHE A 516 -26.14 -26.40 36.37
C PHE A 516 -24.81 -26.20 37.10
N GLU A 517 -24.43 -27.19 37.89
CA GLU A 517 -23.18 -27.17 38.67
C GLU A 517 -22.31 -28.37 38.32
N GLU A 518 -20.99 -28.15 38.36
CA GLU A 518 -19.98 -29.17 38.08
C GLU A 518 -18.79 -28.99 39.02
N ASN A 519 -18.19 -30.09 39.48
CA ASN A 519 -16.96 -30.06 40.27
C ASN A 519 -15.76 -30.22 39.34
N THR A 520 -14.69 -29.45 39.53
CA THR A 520 -13.51 -29.53 38.64
C THR A 520 -12.79 -30.88 38.73
N GLU A 521 -13.02 -31.64 39.80
CA GLU A 521 -12.49 -33.00 39.96
C GLU A 521 -13.03 -34.02 38.93
N THR A 522 -14.19 -33.76 38.32
CA THR A 522 -14.82 -34.67 37.34
C THR A 522 -14.46 -34.34 35.89
N ILE A 523 -13.73 -33.24 35.65
CA ILE A 523 -13.32 -32.81 34.32
C ILE A 523 -12.09 -33.64 33.86
N PRO A 524 -12.09 -34.20 32.63
CA PRO A 524 -10.92 -34.90 32.08
C PRO A 524 -9.69 -33.99 32.01
N ASP A 525 -8.50 -34.56 32.25
CA ASP A 525 -7.19 -33.88 32.18
C ASP A 525 -7.06 -32.59 33.05
N ALA A 526 -7.97 -32.40 34.00
CA ALA A 526 -7.98 -31.26 34.91
C ALA A 526 -6.83 -31.29 35.92
N SER A 527 -6.10 -30.18 36.01
CA SER A 527 -4.96 -29.99 36.90
C SER A 527 -5.15 -28.75 37.80
N PRO A 528 -4.44 -28.65 38.95
CA PRO A 528 -4.47 -27.44 39.78
C PRO A 528 -4.02 -26.16 39.04
N SER A 529 -3.05 -26.27 38.13
CA SER A 529 -2.57 -25.14 37.33
C SER A 529 -3.57 -24.75 36.23
N GLN A 530 -4.22 -25.72 35.58
CA GLN A 530 -5.13 -25.48 34.47
C GLN A 530 -6.27 -26.51 34.40
N VAL A 531 -7.50 -26.03 34.24
CA VAL A 531 -8.70 -26.81 33.94
C VAL A 531 -9.35 -26.27 32.68
N VAL A 532 -9.58 -27.14 31.68
CA VAL A 532 -10.25 -26.77 30.43
C VAL A 532 -11.73 -27.14 30.54
N VAL A 533 -12.59 -26.14 30.42
CA VAL A 533 -14.04 -26.30 30.34
C VAL A 533 -14.43 -26.33 28.87
N GLU A 534 -14.86 -27.49 28.37
CA GLU A 534 -15.41 -27.66 27.03
C GLU A 534 -16.78 -28.33 27.10
N LYS A 535 -17.82 -27.68 26.58
CA LYS A 535 -19.20 -28.22 26.54
C LYS A 535 -19.91 -27.83 25.25
N MET A 536 -20.81 -28.70 24.80
CA MET A 536 -21.71 -28.45 23.67
C MET A 536 -23.16 -28.62 24.14
N MET A 537 -23.98 -27.58 24.01
CA MET A 537 -25.36 -27.53 24.48
C MET A 537 -26.34 -27.38 23.30
N PRO A 538 -27.40 -28.22 23.18
CA PRO A 538 -28.41 -28.04 22.15
C PRO A 538 -29.31 -26.84 22.48
N LEU A 539 -29.59 -25.99 21.48
CA LEU A 539 -30.41 -24.79 21.65
C LEU A 539 -31.91 -25.00 21.37
N ALA A 540 -32.31 -26.18 20.90
CA ALA A 540 -33.66 -26.47 20.43
C ALA A 540 -34.76 -26.24 21.49
N SER A 541 -34.47 -26.42 22.77
CA SER A 541 -35.41 -26.20 23.89
C SER A 541 -35.55 -24.72 24.29
N LEU A 542 -34.67 -23.84 23.82
CA LEU A 542 -34.74 -22.41 24.11
C LEU A 542 -35.65 -21.69 23.11
N GLU A 543 -36.32 -20.65 23.60
CA GLU A 543 -37.10 -19.72 22.77
C GLU A 543 -36.16 -18.73 22.06
N PRO A 544 -36.54 -18.17 20.91
CA PRO A 544 -35.82 -17.03 20.34
C PRO A 544 -35.73 -15.86 21.33
N GLY A 545 -34.58 -15.19 21.37
CA GLY A 545 -34.30 -14.09 22.29
C GLY A 545 -32.82 -13.90 22.62
N ARG A 546 -32.54 -12.87 23.43
CA ARG A 546 -31.21 -12.59 23.99
C ARG A 546 -31.03 -13.33 25.31
N TYR A 547 -29.90 -13.99 25.46
CA TYR A 547 -29.51 -14.73 26.65
C TYR A 547 -28.13 -14.26 27.13
N THR A 548 -27.87 -14.40 28.44
CA THR A 548 -26.57 -14.15 29.04
C THR A 548 -26.09 -15.45 29.69
N LEU A 549 -24.97 -15.98 29.21
CA LEU A 549 -24.27 -17.09 29.87
C LEU A 549 -23.31 -16.51 30.90
N LYS A 550 -23.52 -16.81 32.17
CA LYS A 550 -22.63 -16.47 33.28
C LYS A 550 -22.05 -17.75 33.86
N ILE A 551 -20.73 -17.83 33.96
CA ILE A 551 -20.04 -18.97 34.58
C ILE A 551 -19.31 -18.46 35.81
N THR A 552 -19.73 -18.90 36.99
CA THR A 552 -19.08 -18.60 38.26
C THR A 552 -18.21 -19.77 38.68
N VAL A 553 -16.90 -19.56 38.75
CA VAL A 553 -15.93 -20.53 39.25
C VAL A 553 -15.55 -20.14 40.67
N THR A 554 -15.69 -21.07 41.61
CA THR A 554 -15.35 -20.88 43.03
C THR A 554 -14.29 -21.89 43.45
N ASP A 555 -13.18 -21.40 43.99
CA ASP A 555 -12.17 -22.22 44.67
C ASP A 555 -12.68 -22.59 46.07
N LEU A 556 -12.78 -23.88 46.37
CA LEU A 556 -13.32 -24.39 47.63
C LEU A 556 -12.35 -24.25 48.81
N VAL A 557 -11.05 -24.11 48.54
CA VAL A 557 -10.01 -23.92 49.55
C VAL A 557 -9.83 -22.44 49.89
N THR A 558 -9.75 -21.56 48.89
CA THR A 558 -9.56 -20.12 49.12
C THR A 558 -10.86 -19.33 49.25
N GLN A 559 -12.01 -19.93 48.92
CA GLN A 559 -13.35 -19.30 48.88
C GLN A 559 -13.44 -18.07 47.96
N LYS A 560 -12.42 -17.86 47.10
CA LYS A 560 -12.46 -16.85 46.03
C LYS A 560 -13.30 -17.36 44.87
N SER A 561 -13.98 -16.44 44.19
CA SER A 561 -14.72 -16.75 42.96
C SER A 561 -14.49 -15.72 41.86
N VAL A 562 -14.57 -16.19 40.61
CA VAL A 562 -14.47 -15.38 39.38
C VAL A 562 -15.70 -15.69 38.53
N SER A 563 -16.32 -14.67 37.93
CA SER A 563 -17.61 -14.80 37.24
C SER A 563 -17.64 -14.15 35.86
N PRO A 564 -16.91 -14.67 34.85
CA PRO A 564 -17.08 -14.25 33.47
C PRO A 564 -18.53 -14.43 32.98
N SER A 565 -18.97 -13.50 32.13
CA SER A 565 -20.26 -13.56 31.45
C SER A 565 -20.16 -13.07 30.01
N THR A 566 -20.98 -13.64 29.14
CA THR A 566 -21.07 -13.32 27.71
C THR A 566 -22.55 -13.31 27.30
N GLU A 567 -22.93 -12.47 26.36
CA GLU A 567 -24.28 -12.46 25.79
C GLU A 567 -24.31 -13.29 24.50
N PHE A 568 -25.48 -13.78 24.13
CA PHE A 568 -25.72 -14.35 22.81
C PHE A 568 -27.21 -14.26 22.44
N VAL A 569 -27.52 -14.45 21.16
CA VAL A 569 -28.89 -14.39 20.62
C VAL A 569 -29.26 -15.73 20.00
N VAL A 570 -30.43 -16.25 20.36
CA VAL A 570 -31.06 -17.39 19.69
C VAL A 570 -32.09 -16.84 18.69
N ARG A 571 -31.97 -17.23 17.41
CA ARG A 571 -32.88 -16.90 16.31
C ARG A 571 -33.87 -18.05 16.06
#